data_AF-A0A0N4Y8C2-F1
#
_entry.id   AF-A0A0N4Y8C2-F1
#
_cell.length_a   1.000
_cell.length_b   1.000
_cell.length_c   1.000
_cell.angle_alpha   90.00
_cell.angle_beta   90.00
_cell.angle_gamma   90.00
#
_symmetry.space_group_name_H-M   'P 1'
#
loop_
_entity.id
_entity.type
_entity.pdbx_description
1 polymer ?
#
loop_
_entity_poly.entity_id
_entity_poly.type
_entity_poly.pdbx_seq_one_letter_code
_entity_poly.pdbx_strand_id
1 'polypeptide(L)'
;MNTRDWMIDKSTVLATYAQTMIVGTFAWGALQLNATKEQNVLIIGSAGGVISNFLSSLPNQKIAVTSVEIDSVMKEIAERWFDFDESPSHQLIIEDGVDHVRKAADKGIKYDAILLDVNHNSELPLLAPVEAFLASDVIRNMRRILSSSGKCRIGSY
;
A
#
# COMPACT_ATOMS: atom_id res chain seq x y z
N MET A 1 27.40 15.48 -0.71
CA MET A 1 26.05 16.04 -0.53
C MET A 1 25.18 14.93 0.02
N ASN A 2 24.58 15.12 1.20
CA ASN A 2 23.72 14.12 1.84
C ASN A 2 22.29 14.29 1.32
N THR A 3 21.73 13.27 0.68
CA THR A 3 20.38 13.35 0.08
C THR A 3 19.26 13.19 1.11
N ARG A 4 19.59 12.83 2.36
CA ARG A 4 18.63 12.71 3.47
C ARG A 4 18.03 14.05 3.91
N ASP A 5 18.76 15.13 3.69
CA ASP A 5 18.37 16.46 4.16
C ASP A 5 17.46 17.20 3.14
N TRP A 6 17.07 16.52 2.06
CA TRP A 6 16.23 17.10 1.01
C TRP A 6 14.76 17.06 1.40
N MET A 7 14.06 18.17 1.20
CA MET A 7 12.60 18.21 1.40
C MET A 7 11.92 17.31 0.36
N ILE A 8 11.02 16.45 0.83
CA ILE A 8 10.26 15.54 -0.01
C ILE A 8 8.91 16.19 -0.37
N ASP A 9 8.67 16.37 -1.66
CA ASP A 9 7.35 16.79 -2.15
C ASP A 9 6.40 15.59 -2.18
N LYS A 10 5.48 15.55 -1.23
CA LYS A 10 4.42 14.53 -1.14
C LYS A 10 3.18 14.86 -2.00
N SER A 11 3.13 16.05 -2.60
CA SER A 11 1.98 16.52 -3.39
C SER A 11 2.04 16.10 -4.86
N THR A 12 3.21 15.66 -5.34
CA THR A 12 3.43 15.28 -6.73
C THR A 12 3.97 13.86 -6.84
N VAL A 13 3.35 13.03 -7.68
CA VAL A 13 3.84 11.68 -8.01
C VAL A 13 4.32 11.69 -9.47
N LEU A 14 5.62 11.46 -9.70
CA LEU A 14 6.21 11.48 -11.04
C LEU A 14 6.26 10.11 -11.71
N ALA A 15 6.34 9.03 -10.93
CA ALA A 15 6.38 7.68 -11.48
C ALA A 15 5.02 7.27 -12.05
N THR A 16 4.94 7.01 -13.36
CA THR A 16 3.70 6.66 -14.08
C THR A 16 3.01 5.43 -13.49
N TYR A 17 3.78 4.43 -13.04
CA TYR A 17 3.27 3.27 -12.34
C TYR A 17 2.50 3.65 -11.06
N ALA A 18 3.12 4.46 -10.20
CA ALA A 18 2.51 4.92 -8.96
C ALA A 18 1.26 5.78 -9.23
N GLN A 19 1.30 6.67 -10.23
CA GLN A 19 0.12 7.41 -10.68
C GLN A 19 -1.02 6.46 -11.09
N THR A 20 -0.71 5.39 -11.83
CA THR A 20 -1.72 4.43 -12.31
C THR A 20 -2.33 3.63 -11.15
N MET A 21 -1.52 3.24 -10.16
CA MET A 21 -1.99 2.59 -8.94
C MET A 21 -2.95 3.50 -8.16
N ILE A 22 -2.56 4.76 -7.95
CA ILE A 22 -3.36 5.77 -7.23
C ILE A 22 -4.64 6.10 -7.99
N VAL A 23 -4.56 6.48 -9.27
CA VAL A 23 -5.74 6.83 -10.06
C VAL A 23 -6.69 5.65 -10.17
N GLY A 24 -6.16 4.43 -10.29
CA GLY A 24 -6.94 3.19 -10.33
C GLY A 24 -7.83 2.99 -9.12
N THR A 25 -7.39 3.35 -7.91
CA THR A 25 -8.22 3.19 -6.70
C THR A 25 -9.46 4.09 -6.74
N PHE A 26 -9.34 5.30 -7.26
CA PHE A 26 -10.47 6.22 -7.40
C PHE A 26 -11.35 5.86 -8.61
N ALA A 27 -10.74 5.63 -9.76
CA ALA A 27 -11.46 5.36 -11.02
C ALA A 27 -12.32 4.09 -10.96
N TRP A 28 -11.91 3.09 -10.18
CA TRP A 28 -12.64 1.84 -10.01
C TRP A 28 -13.60 1.84 -8.81
N GLY A 29 -13.75 2.98 -8.14
CA GLY A 29 -14.67 3.18 -7.03
C GLY A 29 -14.26 2.47 -5.73
N ALA A 30 -12.99 2.08 -5.59
CA ALA A 30 -12.45 1.56 -4.33
C ALA A 30 -12.36 2.70 -3.30
N LEU A 31 -11.87 3.85 -3.76
CA LEU A 31 -11.84 5.11 -3.02
C LEU A 31 -12.78 6.13 -3.67
N GLN A 32 -13.35 6.98 -2.85
CA GLN A 32 -14.22 8.09 -3.22
C GLN A 32 -13.54 9.41 -2.88
N LEU A 33 -13.67 10.39 -3.77
CA LEU A 33 -13.22 11.75 -3.50
C LEU A 33 -14.18 12.44 -2.52
N ASN A 34 -13.62 13.17 -1.56
CA ASN A 34 -14.33 13.93 -0.54
C ASN A 34 -15.28 13.04 0.29
N ALA A 35 -14.86 11.80 0.55
CA ALA A 35 -15.60 10.88 1.40
C ALA A 35 -15.75 11.45 2.82
N THR A 36 -16.96 11.34 3.39
CA THR A 36 -17.21 11.76 4.77
C THR A 36 -16.64 10.76 5.78
N LYS A 37 -16.67 9.47 5.42
CA LYS A 37 -16.07 8.36 6.15
C LYS A 37 -14.59 8.19 5.81
N GLU A 38 -13.83 7.69 6.78
CA GLU A 38 -12.46 7.23 6.55
C GLU A 38 -12.46 6.00 5.63
N GLN A 39 -11.45 5.95 4.75
CA GLN A 39 -11.25 4.89 3.77
C GLN A 39 -9.93 4.19 4.05
N ASN A 40 -9.97 2.86 4.21
CA ASN A 40 -8.80 2.09 4.63
C ASN A 40 -8.09 1.49 3.42
N VAL A 41 -6.78 1.74 3.31
CA VAL A 41 -5.94 1.24 2.22
C VAL A 41 -4.85 0.35 2.81
N LEU A 42 -4.77 -0.89 2.32
CA LEU A 42 -3.66 -1.79 2.57
C LEU A 42 -2.69 -1.74 1.38
N ILE A 43 -1.41 -1.53 1.65
CA ILE A 43 -0.34 -1.62 0.65
C ILE A 43 0.64 -2.69 1.13
N ILE A 44 0.97 -3.66 0.28
CA ILE A 44 1.95 -4.71 0.61
C ILE A 44 3.14 -4.57 -0.34
N GLY A 45 4.36 -4.50 0.20
CA GLY A 45 5.60 -4.35 -0.57
C GLY A 45 6.02 -2.91 -0.89
N SER A 46 5.39 -1.91 -0.26
CA SER A 46 5.75 -0.50 -0.41
C SER A 46 5.97 0.13 0.96
N ALA A 47 7.23 0.22 1.39
CA ALA A 47 7.61 0.65 2.72
C ALA A 47 7.46 2.16 2.94
N GLY A 48 6.24 2.65 3.20
CA GLY A 48 6.04 4.08 3.51
C GLY A 48 6.46 5.04 2.39
N GLY A 49 6.61 4.54 1.16
CA GLY A 49 7.14 5.28 0.02
C GLY A 49 6.12 6.20 -0.66
N VAL A 50 6.32 6.44 -1.95
CA VAL A 50 5.61 7.47 -2.73
C VAL A 50 4.08 7.30 -2.69
N ILE A 51 3.57 6.08 -2.92
CA ILE A 51 2.11 5.84 -2.98
C ILE A 51 1.47 6.08 -1.61
N SER A 52 2.04 5.52 -0.55
CA SER A 52 1.48 5.65 0.80
C SER A 52 1.51 7.09 1.30
N ASN A 53 2.63 7.81 1.06
CA ASN A 53 2.76 9.22 1.44
C ASN A 53 1.79 10.12 0.70
N PHE A 54 1.63 9.90 -0.60
CA PHE A 54 0.69 10.69 -1.40
C PHE A 54 -0.73 10.48 -0.88
N LEU A 55 -1.16 9.22 -0.73
CA LEU A 55 -2.52 8.91 -0.28
C LEU A 55 -2.82 9.44 1.12
N SER A 56 -1.86 9.36 2.06
CA SER A 56 -2.04 9.86 3.43
C SER A 56 -2.04 11.39 3.54
N SER A 57 -1.41 12.09 2.59
CA SER A 57 -1.30 13.56 2.58
C SER A 57 -2.28 14.26 1.63
N LEU A 58 -3.14 13.51 0.92
CA LEU A 58 -4.12 14.07 0.00
C LEU A 58 -5.09 15.02 0.74
N PRO A 59 -5.16 16.30 0.33
CA PRO A 59 -5.99 17.28 1.01
C PRO A 59 -7.48 16.95 0.86
N ASN A 60 -8.24 17.19 1.94
CA ASN A 60 -9.68 16.94 2.01
C ASN A 60 -10.09 15.47 1.80
N GLN A 61 -9.15 14.53 1.88
CA GLN A 61 -9.42 13.10 1.88
C GLN A 61 -9.17 12.51 3.28
N LYS A 62 -10.00 11.54 3.66
CA LYS A 62 -9.82 10.76 4.89
C LYS A 62 -9.37 9.36 4.51
N ILE A 63 -8.08 9.16 4.33
CA ILE A 63 -7.50 7.90 3.90
C ILE A 63 -6.53 7.43 4.98
N ALA A 64 -6.81 6.25 5.55
CA ALA A 64 -5.90 5.57 6.46
C ALA A 64 -5.10 4.52 5.68
N VAL A 65 -3.78 4.66 5.64
CA VAL A 65 -2.88 3.78 4.90
C VAL A 65 -2.14 2.87 5.87
N THR A 66 -2.27 1.56 5.67
CA THR A 66 -1.43 0.54 6.31
C THR A 66 -0.49 -0.01 5.26
N SER A 67 0.81 0.20 5.44
CA SER A 67 1.86 -0.38 4.61
C SER A 67 2.44 -1.61 5.31
N VAL A 68 2.62 -2.72 4.60
CA VAL A 68 3.22 -3.95 5.10
C VAL A 68 4.48 -4.23 4.29
N GLU A 69 5.59 -4.37 4.99
CA GLU A 69 6.92 -4.57 4.41
C GLU A 69 7.63 -5.71 5.13
N ILE A 70 8.31 -6.58 4.38
CA ILE A 70 9.04 -7.70 4.97
C ILE A 70 10.43 -7.28 5.45
N ASP A 71 11.07 -6.32 4.77
CA ASP A 71 12.41 -5.85 5.10
C ASP A 71 12.40 -4.65 6.06
N SER A 72 12.86 -4.88 7.30
CA SER A 72 13.03 -3.83 8.30
C SER A 72 13.95 -2.67 7.87
N VAL A 73 14.92 -2.90 6.97
CA VAL A 73 15.80 -1.85 6.45
C VAL A 73 14.99 -0.83 5.65
N MET A 74 13.93 -1.26 4.98
CA MET A 74 13.07 -0.37 4.22
C MET A 74 12.30 0.61 5.11
N LYS A 75 12.03 0.29 6.39
CA LYS A 75 11.50 1.28 7.35
C LYS A 75 12.49 2.41 7.63
N GLU A 76 13.76 2.08 7.85
CA GLU A 76 14.80 3.11 8.01
C GLU A 76 14.92 3.98 6.75
N ILE A 77 14.79 3.37 5.56
CA ILE A 77 14.78 4.09 4.29
C ILE A 77 13.56 5.02 4.19
N ALA A 78 12.37 4.53 4.54
CA ALA A 78 11.13 5.29 4.54
C ALA A 78 11.25 6.56 5.40
N GLU A 79 11.69 6.40 6.64
CA GLU A 79 11.80 7.49 7.62
C GLU A 79 12.83 8.54 7.20
N ARG A 80 13.98 8.10 6.65
CA ARG A 80 15.11 9.01 6.37
C ARG A 80 15.15 9.59 4.96
N TRP A 81 14.51 8.96 3.98
CA TRP A 81 14.55 9.40 2.57
C TRP A 81 13.18 9.63 1.94
N PHE A 82 12.11 9.07 2.51
CA PHE A 82 10.75 9.30 2.03
C PHE A 82 9.93 10.17 2.97
N ASP A 83 10.54 10.72 4.04
CA ASP A 83 9.85 11.54 5.03
C ASP A 83 8.62 10.82 5.60
N PHE A 84 8.69 9.49 5.73
CA PHE A 84 7.61 8.72 6.35
C PHE A 84 7.52 9.09 7.83
N ASP A 85 6.33 9.49 8.27
CA ASP A 85 6.01 9.79 9.66
C ASP A 85 4.82 8.95 10.10
N GLU A 86 5.03 8.14 11.13
CA GLU A 86 4.06 7.16 11.59
C GLU A 86 2.93 7.86 12.36
N SER A 87 1.69 7.69 11.89
CA SER A 87 0.50 8.32 12.47
C SER A 87 -0.68 7.34 12.47
N PRO A 88 -1.75 7.56 13.24
CA PRO A 88 -2.90 6.65 13.26
C PRO A 88 -3.50 6.36 11.89
N SER A 89 -3.37 7.29 10.93
CA SER A 89 -3.82 7.16 9.54
C SER A 89 -2.69 6.79 8.56
N HIS A 90 -1.46 6.60 9.02
CA HIS A 90 -0.33 6.19 8.17
C HIS A 90 0.63 5.29 8.97
N GLN A 91 0.47 3.98 8.80
CA GLN A 91 1.19 2.95 9.56
C GLN A 91 2.12 2.17 8.64
N LEU A 92 3.27 1.74 9.18
CA LEU A 92 4.20 0.84 8.51
C LEU A 92 4.52 -0.37 9.40
N ILE A 93 4.04 -1.53 8.99
CA ILE A 93 4.14 -2.80 9.71
C ILE A 93 5.24 -3.65 9.07
N ILE A 94 6.20 -4.07 9.89
CA ILE A 94 7.24 -5.01 9.46
C ILE A 94 6.74 -6.45 9.68
N GLU A 95 6.30 -7.08 8.60
CA GLU A 95 5.66 -8.40 8.61
C GLU A 95 5.67 -9.01 7.20
N ASP A 96 5.63 -10.34 7.12
CA ASP A 96 5.28 -11.02 5.88
C ASP A 96 3.84 -10.66 5.46
N GLY A 97 3.66 -10.21 4.22
CA GLY A 97 2.36 -9.75 3.73
C GLY A 97 1.28 -10.84 3.67
N VAL A 98 1.65 -12.11 3.46
CA VAL A 98 0.72 -13.25 3.49
C VAL A 98 0.24 -13.50 4.93
N ASP A 99 1.15 -13.45 5.90
CA ASP A 99 0.80 -13.57 7.31
C ASP A 99 -0.08 -12.41 7.77
N HIS A 100 0.22 -11.18 7.33
CA HIS A 100 -0.61 -10.03 7.61
C HIS A 100 -2.04 -10.23 7.10
N VAL A 101 -2.18 -10.65 5.83
CA VAL A 101 -3.49 -10.94 5.21
C VAL A 101 -4.26 -12.00 5.99
N ARG A 102 -3.59 -13.08 6.44
CA ARG A 102 -4.21 -14.12 7.28
C ARG A 102 -4.70 -13.54 8.62
N LYS A 103 -3.84 -12.82 9.35
CA LYS A 103 -4.18 -12.22 10.64
C LYS A 103 -5.30 -11.18 10.52
N ALA A 104 -5.29 -10.37 9.47
CA ALA A 104 -6.33 -9.40 9.17
C ALA A 104 -7.67 -10.09 8.91
N ALA A 105 -7.67 -11.21 8.17
CA ALA A 105 -8.87 -12.00 7.91
C ALA A 105 -9.45 -12.63 9.18
N ASP A 106 -8.59 -13.09 10.09
CA ASP A 106 -9.00 -13.68 11.37
C ASP A 106 -9.54 -12.62 12.35
N LYS A 107 -8.96 -11.41 12.33
CA LYS A 107 -9.43 -10.26 13.11
C LYS A 107 -10.65 -9.57 12.50
N GLY A 108 -11.06 -9.93 11.29
CA GLY A 108 -12.17 -9.30 10.59
C GLY A 108 -11.89 -7.87 10.11
N ILE A 109 -10.62 -7.49 9.95
CA ILE A 109 -10.22 -6.17 9.46
C ILE A 109 -10.69 -5.99 8.01
N LYS A 110 -11.08 -4.75 7.66
CA LYS A 110 -11.62 -4.40 6.34
C LYS A 110 -10.86 -3.24 5.71
N TYR A 111 -10.51 -3.42 4.44
CA TYR A 111 -9.90 -2.42 3.58
C TYR A 111 -10.80 -2.10 2.38
N ASP A 112 -10.85 -0.83 2.01
CA ASP A 112 -11.54 -0.35 0.81
C ASP A 112 -10.66 -0.53 -0.44
N ALA A 113 -9.34 -0.49 -0.28
CA ALA A 113 -8.39 -0.85 -1.33
C ALA A 113 -7.26 -1.73 -0.79
N ILE A 114 -6.86 -2.73 -1.59
CA ILE A 114 -5.60 -3.48 -1.40
C ILE A 114 -4.73 -3.22 -2.61
N LEU A 115 -3.51 -2.74 -2.39
CA LEU A 115 -2.48 -2.53 -3.40
C LEU A 115 -1.35 -3.53 -3.14
N LEU A 116 -1.20 -4.51 -4.03
CA LEU A 116 -0.11 -5.47 -4.00
C LEU A 116 1.04 -4.95 -4.85
N ASP A 117 2.12 -4.51 -4.22
CA ASP A 117 3.33 -3.97 -4.84
C ASP A 117 4.54 -4.86 -4.46
N VAL A 118 4.39 -6.17 -4.62
CA VAL A 118 5.39 -7.17 -4.17
C VAL A 118 6.01 -7.85 -5.38
N ASN A 119 7.32 -7.71 -5.53
CA ASN A 119 8.10 -8.36 -6.58
C ASN A 119 9.21 -9.23 -6.01
N HIS A 120 9.73 -10.11 -6.86
CA HIS A 120 10.99 -10.80 -6.58
C HIS A 120 12.19 -9.85 -6.76
N ASN A 121 13.22 -10.03 -5.93
CA ASN A 121 14.52 -9.36 -6.09
C ASN A 121 15.38 -9.95 -7.23
N SER A 122 14.82 -10.86 -8.03
CA SER A 122 15.49 -11.56 -9.14
C SER A 122 14.61 -11.59 -10.39
N GLU A 123 15.23 -11.50 -11.57
CA GLU A 123 14.53 -11.59 -12.86
C GLU A 123 13.88 -12.97 -13.04
N LEU A 124 12.55 -13.03 -12.86
CA LEU A 124 11.74 -14.22 -13.07
C LEU A 124 10.70 -13.98 -14.19
N PRO A 125 10.17 -15.05 -14.83
CA PRO A 125 9.18 -14.93 -15.90
C PRO A 125 7.88 -14.22 -15.47
N LEU A 126 7.57 -14.26 -14.17
CA LEU A 126 6.54 -13.45 -13.53
C LEU A 126 7.23 -12.56 -12.48
N LEU A 127 7.39 -11.28 -12.79
CA LEU A 127 8.03 -10.33 -11.86
C LEU A 127 7.11 -9.95 -10.69
N ALA A 128 5.79 -9.91 -10.92
CA ALA A 128 4.79 -9.41 -9.98
C ALA A 128 3.40 -10.07 -10.21
N PRO A 129 2.65 -10.47 -9.16
CA PRO A 129 3.06 -10.55 -7.76
C PRO A 129 3.79 -11.86 -7.50
N VAL A 130 4.51 -11.94 -6.38
CA VAL A 130 5.11 -13.20 -5.88
C VAL A 130 4.05 -14.29 -5.77
N GLU A 131 4.40 -15.53 -6.15
CA GLU A 131 3.47 -16.67 -6.29
C GLU A 131 2.67 -16.96 -5.01
N ALA A 132 3.22 -16.64 -3.85
CA ALA A 132 2.55 -16.77 -2.57
C ALA A 132 1.21 -16.00 -2.53
N PHE A 133 1.11 -14.83 -3.18
CA PHE A 133 -0.15 -14.06 -3.26
C PHE A 133 -1.14 -14.64 -4.28
N LEU A 134 -0.72 -15.58 -5.12
CA LEU A 134 -1.58 -16.30 -6.06
C LEU A 134 -2.17 -17.59 -5.46
N ALA A 135 -1.75 -17.97 -4.24
CA ALA A 135 -2.29 -19.13 -3.55
C ALA A 135 -3.78 -18.93 -3.20
N SER A 136 -4.58 -19.98 -3.38
CA SER A 136 -6.05 -19.91 -3.28
C SER A 136 -6.55 -19.51 -1.89
N ASP A 137 -5.84 -19.89 -0.84
CA ASP A 137 -6.14 -19.49 0.54
C ASP A 137 -5.81 -18.02 0.79
N VAL A 138 -4.70 -17.52 0.24
CA VAL A 138 -4.32 -16.11 0.32
C VAL A 138 -5.31 -15.23 -0.45
N ILE A 139 -5.67 -15.60 -1.69
CA ILE A 139 -6.71 -14.91 -2.47
C ILE A 139 -8.04 -14.88 -1.71
N ARG A 140 -8.42 -15.99 -1.07
CA ARG A 140 -9.64 -16.06 -0.25
C ARG A 140 -9.57 -15.12 0.94
N ASN A 141 -8.43 -15.04 1.62
CA ASN A 141 -8.24 -14.12 2.75
C ASN A 141 -8.21 -12.65 2.29
N MET A 142 -7.57 -12.33 1.17
CA MET A 142 -7.63 -11.00 0.56
C MET A 142 -9.07 -10.59 0.26
N ARG A 143 -9.88 -11.50 -0.31
CA ARG A 143 -11.31 -11.26 -0.50
C ARG A 143 -12.06 -11.06 0.82
N ARG A 144 -11.71 -11.80 1.88
CA ARG A 144 -12.31 -11.66 3.21
C ARG A 144 -11.97 -10.33 3.87
N ILE A 145 -10.83 -9.71 3.58
CA ILE A 145 -10.44 -8.42 4.15
C ILE A 145 -10.84 -7.23 3.28
N LEU A 146 -11.43 -7.43 2.11
CA LEU A 146 -12.06 -6.35 1.36
C LEU A 146 -13.42 -5.97 1.98
N SER A 147 -13.72 -4.67 1.98
CA SER A 147 -15.07 -4.15 2.22
C SER A 147 -16.02 -4.58 1.09
N SER A 148 -17.33 -4.41 1.26
CA SER A 148 -18.32 -4.88 0.28
C SER A 148 -18.15 -4.27 -1.11
N SER A 149 -17.62 -3.04 -1.20
CA SER A 149 -17.27 -2.34 -2.44
C SER A 149 -15.77 -2.32 -2.72
N GLY A 150 -14.95 -2.90 -1.84
CA GLY A 150 -13.51 -2.80 -1.92
C GLY A 150 -12.92 -3.46 -3.16
N LYS A 151 -11.78 -2.95 -3.63
CA LYS A 151 -11.05 -3.48 -4.80
C LYS A 151 -9.64 -3.86 -4.43
N CYS A 152 -9.15 -4.95 -5.02
CA CYS A 152 -7.74 -5.32 -4.98
C CYS A 152 -7.11 -4.97 -6.33
N ARG A 153 -5.94 -4.33 -6.29
CA ARG A 153 -5.13 -4.01 -7.47
C ARG A 153 -3.73 -4.58 -7.28
N ILE A 154 -3.23 -5.21 -8.33
CA ILE A 154 -1.88 -5.77 -8.39
C ILE A 154 -1.02 -4.80 -9.20
N GLY A 155 0.17 -4.52 -8.68
CA GLY A 155 1.23 -3.85 -9.40
C GLY A 155 1.73 -4.72 -10.54
N SER A 156 1.61 -4.25 -11.77
CA SER A 156 2.24 -4.86 -12.93
C SER A 156 3.11 -3.79 -13.60
N TYR A 157 4.41 -4.08 -13.75
CA TYR A 157 5.39 -3.22 -14.41
C TYR A 157 5.36 -3.44 -15.93
#